data_AF-A0A965GC94-F1
#
_entry.id   AF-A0A965GC94-F1
#
_cell.length_a   1.000
_cell.length_b   1.000
_cell.length_c   1.000
_cell.angle_alpha   90.00
_cell.angle_beta   90.00
_cell.angle_gamma   90.00
#
_symmetry.space_group_name_H-M   'P 1'
#
loop_
_entity.id
_entity.type
_entity.pdbx_description
1 polymer ?
#
loop_
_entity_poly.entity_id
_entity_poly.type
_entity_poly.pdbx_seq_one_letter_code
_entity_poly.pdbx_strand_id
1 'polypeptide(L)'
;MKASGKNNKISNINNFKEAFLTISFSSNLRNFSSDFPEFYAEMVRTYVTGESSTRNLNELTTVSSTSSSEVNQRRYQVKSFLRAVALGLVPGSEWGGKLAGYGGYIVVKRTGELVCLHLDNDDEFKDYLFENTVFDIPKNDLFQSPKVIEDELKIFLNAQIRFTS
;
A
#
# COMPACT_ATOMS: atom_id res chain seq x y z
N MET A 1 0.11 -28.30 33.09
CA MET A 1 1.14 -29.07 32.36
C MET A 1 0.90 -28.92 30.87
N LYS A 2 1.99 -28.69 30.13
CA LYS A 2 2.08 -28.41 28.69
C LYS A 2 1.65 -29.60 27.82
N ALA A 3 1.17 -29.25 26.63
CA ALA A 3 1.61 -29.70 25.29
C ALA A 3 0.42 -29.53 24.34
N SER A 4 0.53 -29.25 23.05
CA SER A 4 1.59 -28.93 22.10
C SER A 4 0.87 -28.85 20.75
N GLY A 5 1.32 -28.03 19.82
CA GLY A 5 0.97 -28.21 18.41
C GLY A 5 0.36 -27.01 17.70
N LYS A 6 1.20 -26.01 17.40
CA LYS A 6 1.29 -25.37 16.08
C LYS A 6 2.49 -24.42 16.04
N ASN A 7 3.66 -24.94 16.41
CA ASN A 7 4.94 -24.42 15.94
C ASN A 7 5.38 -25.31 14.80
N ASN A 8 4.99 -24.98 13.57
CA ASN A 8 5.62 -25.55 12.39
C ASN A 8 6.20 -24.42 11.55
N LYS A 9 7.52 -24.27 11.73
CA LYS A 9 8.53 -23.71 10.83
C LYS A 9 7.98 -22.99 9.59
N ILE A 10 7.93 -21.66 9.66
CA ILE A 10 8.28 -20.82 8.52
C ILE A 10 9.65 -20.23 8.85
N SER A 11 10.70 -21.06 8.77
CA SER A 11 12.08 -20.64 9.05
C SER A 11 12.75 -19.99 7.83
N ASN A 12 11.98 -19.25 7.01
CA ASN A 12 12.48 -18.42 5.91
C ASN A 12 11.39 -17.43 5.45
N ILE A 13 11.01 -16.50 6.32
CA ILE A 13 10.06 -15.39 6.02
C ILE A 13 10.71 -14.34 5.09
N ASN A 14 11.96 -14.55 4.67
CA ASN A 14 12.73 -13.56 3.89
C ASN A 14 12.78 -13.89 2.38
N ASN A 15 12.26 -15.04 1.93
CA ASN A 15 12.32 -15.47 0.52
C ASN A 15 10.93 -15.69 -0.07
N PHE A 16 10.09 -14.66 -0.08
CA PHE A 16 8.83 -14.67 -0.82
C PHE A 16 8.99 -13.97 -2.16
N LYS A 17 8.35 -14.50 -3.21
CA LYS A 17 8.18 -13.76 -4.46
C LYS A 17 6.88 -12.96 -4.43
N GLU A 18 6.96 -11.75 -4.95
CA GLU A 18 5.84 -10.83 -5.06
C GLU A 18 4.84 -11.34 -6.12
N ALA A 19 3.56 -11.38 -5.79
CA ALA A 19 2.51 -11.72 -6.73
C ALA A 19 1.50 -10.57 -6.85
N PHE A 20 1.58 -9.83 -7.95
CA PHE A 20 0.53 -8.91 -8.37
C PHE A 20 -0.57 -9.68 -9.10
N LEU A 21 -1.85 -9.37 -8.85
CA LEU A 21 -2.95 -10.03 -9.57
C LEU A 21 -2.98 -9.68 -11.05
N THR A 22 -2.42 -8.53 -11.43
CA THR A 22 -2.35 -8.08 -12.82
C THR A 22 -0.94 -7.56 -13.13
N ILE A 23 -0.47 -7.87 -14.34
CA ILE A 23 0.78 -7.32 -14.87
C ILE A 23 0.68 -5.78 -14.95
N SER A 24 -0.51 -5.28 -15.29
CA SER A 24 -0.80 -3.84 -15.39
C SER A 24 -0.60 -3.11 -14.07
N PHE A 25 -0.87 -3.72 -12.91
CA PHE A 25 -0.68 -3.01 -11.64
C PHE A 25 0.80 -2.80 -11.31
N SER A 26 1.65 -3.81 -11.50
CA SER A 26 3.10 -3.66 -11.33
C SER A 26 3.67 -2.58 -12.27
N SER A 27 3.20 -2.56 -13.52
CA SER A 27 3.56 -1.50 -14.48
C SER A 27 3.11 -0.12 -14.01
N ASN A 28 1.88 0.01 -13.49
CA ASN A 28 1.36 1.27 -12.96
C ASN A 28 2.19 1.79 -11.79
N LEU A 29 2.62 0.91 -10.88
CA LEU A 29 3.48 1.27 -9.76
C LEU A 29 4.84 1.82 -10.22
N ARG A 30 5.37 1.32 -11.35
CA ARG A 30 6.64 1.82 -11.92
C ARG A 30 6.59 3.28 -12.39
N ASN A 31 5.41 3.90 -12.49
CA ASN A 31 5.29 5.33 -12.76
C ASN A 31 5.80 6.22 -11.62
N PHE A 32 5.92 5.70 -10.39
CA PHE A 32 6.36 6.48 -9.23
C PHE A 32 7.87 6.33 -8.97
N SER A 33 8.42 5.14 -9.25
CA SER A 33 9.85 4.88 -9.46
C SER A 33 10.02 3.45 -10.00
N SER A 34 11.19 3.16 -10.59
CA SER A 34 11.49 1.82 -11.13
C SER A 34 11.42 0.70 -10.10
N ASP A 35 11.73 1.01 -8.84
CA ASP A 35 11.77 0.11 -7.69
C ASP A 35 10.55 0.26 -6.76
N PHE A 36 9.55 1.05 -7.16
CA PHE A 36 8.34 1.27 -6.37
C PHE A 36 7.50 0.00 -6.18
N PRO A 37 7.38 -0.93 -7.16
CA PRO A 37 6.67 -2.20 -6.94
C PRO A 37 7.23 -2.99 -5.76
N GLU A 38 8.55 -3.09 -5.67
CA GLU A 38 9.27 -3.83 -4.64
C GLU A 38 9.12 -3.14 -3.27
N PHE A 39 9.20 -1.81 -3.24
CA PHE A 39 8.94 -1.04 -2.02
C PHE A 39 7.47 -1.16 -1.54
N TYR A 40 6.51 -1.08 -2.46
CA TYR A 40 5.09 -1.29 -2.16
C TYR A 40 4.86 -2.69 -1.60
N ALA A 41 5.52 -3.70 -2.17
CA ALA A 41 5.45 -5.06 -1.67
C ALA A 41 5.96 -5.19 -0.24
N GLU A 42 7.07 -4.53 0.09
CA GLU A 42 7.61 -4.51 1.46
C GLU A 42 6.67 -3.82 2.45
N MET A 43 6.02 -2.73 2.06
CA MET A 43 5.00 -2.08 2.90
C MET A 43 3.81 -3.02 3.18
N VAL A 44 3.33 -3.73 2.15
CA VAL A 44 2.24 -4.70 2.31
C VAL A 44 2.69 -5.89 3.15
N ARG A 45 3.90 -6.41 2.93
CA ARG A 45 4.49 -7.50 3.71
C ARG A 45 4.58 -7.12 5.18
N THR A 46 5.16 -5.96 5.49
CA THR A 46 5.30 -5.44 6.87
C THR A 46 3.96 -5.41 7.59
N TYR A 47 2.89 -5.02 6.88
CA TYR A 47 1.54 -5.03 7.41
C TYR A 47 0.99 -6.46 7.61
N VAL A 48 1.10 -7.35 6.62
CA VAL A 48 0.54 -8.71 6.66
C VAL A 48 1.24 -9.62 7.67
N THR A 49 2.56 -9.53 7.77
CA THR A 49 3.35 -10.40 8.66
C THR A 49 3.27 -9.96 10.12
N GLY A 50 2.69 -8.78 10.39
CA GLY A 50 2.63 -8.20 11.73
C GLY A 50 3.97 -7.67 12.23
N GLU A 51 4.93 -7.44 11.32
CA GLU A 51 6.19 -6.75 11.62
C GLU A 51 5.96 -5.30 12.09
N SER A 52 4.81 -4.72 11.73
CA SER A 52 4.29 -3.51 12.35
C SER A 52 2.87 -3.70 12.87
N SER A 53 2.56 -3.06 14.00
CA SER A 53 1.19 -2.96 14.53
C SER A 53 0.36 -1.91 13.80
N THR A 54 1.00 -1.08 12.97
CA THR A 54 0.33 0.00 12.27
C THR A 54 -0.18 -0.41 10.91
N ARG A 55 -1.25 0.28 10.50
CA ARG A 55 -1.78 0.24 9.15
C ARG A 55 -1.59 1.56 8.43
N ASN A 56 -1.13 2.58 9.15
CA ASN A 56 -0.97 3.94 8.65
C ASN A 56 0.14 3.97 7.60
N LEU A 57 -0.14 4.57 6.44
CA LEU A 57 0.80 4.57 5.33
C LEU A 57 2.07 5.37 5.61
N ASN A 58 2.01 6.44 6.42
CA ASN A 58 3.20 7.18 6.83
C ASN A 58 4.13 6.34 7.71
N GLU A 59 3.57 5.63 8.66
CA GLU A 59 4.35 4.77 9.54
C GLU A 59 4.90 3.56 8.77
N LEU A 60 4.10 2.91 7.92
CA LEU A 60 4.58 1.81 7.07
C LEU A 60 5.68 2.26 6.11
N THR A 61 5.57 3.45 5.52
CA THR A 61 6.61 4.03 4.66
C THR A 61 7.92 4.18 5.45
N THR A 62 7.82 4.62 6.70
CA THR A 62 9.00 4.84 7.55
C THR A 62 9.67 3.52 7.93
N VAL A 63 8.90 2.52 8.35
CA VAL A 63 9.40 1.20 8.76
C VAL A 63 9.98 0.40 7.60
N SER A 64 9.41 0.56 6.39
CA SER A 64 9.86 -0.15 5.18
C SER A 64 11.07 0.51 4.51
N SER A 65 11.53 1.67 5.00
CA SER A 65 12.70 2.37 4.45
C SER A 65 13.98 1.94 5.16
N THR A 66 15.10 1.89 4.43
CA THR A 66 16.40 1.45 4.97
C THR A 66 17.20 2.57 5.64
N SER A 67 16.91 3.84 5.33
CA SER A 67 17.62 4.99 5.87
C SER A 67 16.75 6.25 5.95
N SER A 68 17.12 7.21 6.79
CA SER A 68 16.38 8.47 6.94
C SER A 68 16.33 9.31 5.67
N SER A 69 17.39 9.29 4.85
CA SER A 69 17.40 9.96 3.54
C SER A 69 16.43 9.29 2.56
N GLU A 70 16.32 7.96 2.61
CA GLU A 70 15.37 7.21 1.79
C GLU A 70 13.91 7.50 2.20
N VAL A 71 13.63 7.63 3.51
CA VAL A 71 12.26 7.90 4.02
C VAL A 71 11.61 9.08 3.30
N ASN A 72 12.33 10.19 3.10
CA ASN A 72 11.76 11.36 2.44
C ASN A 72 11.41 11.09 0.97
N GLN A 73 12.27 10.36 0.27
CA GLN A 73 12.02 9.95 -1.11
C GLN A 73 10.81 9.00 -1.19
N ARG A 74 10.74 8.01 -0.29
CA ARG A 74 9.61 7.07 -0.22
C ARG A 74 8.30 7.76 0.11
N ARG A 75 8.31 8.72 1.03
CA ARG A 75 7.13 9.55 1.35
C ARG A 75 6.61 10.26 0.11
N TYR A 76 7.50 10.87 -0.69
CA TYR A 76 7.11 11.52 -1.94
C TYR A 76 6.49 10.53 -2.94
N GLN A 77 7.09 9.36 -3.11
CA GLN A 77 6.58 8.32 -4.02
C GLN A 77 5.20 7.81 -3.58
N VAL A 78 5.02 7.51 -2.29
CA VAL A 78 3.74 7.05 -1.74
C VAL A 78 2.67 8.13 -1.83
N LYS A 79 3.00 9.38 -1.51
CA LYS A 79 2.09 10.54 -1.69
C LYS A 79 1.62 10.67 -3.14
N SER A 80 2.55 10.54 -4.09
CA SER A 80 2.24 10.60 -5.52
C SER A 80 1.36 9.43 -5.97
N PHE A 81 1.62 8.24 -5.45
CA PHE A 81 0.77 7.06 -5.66
C PHE A 81 -0.64 7.25 -5.11
N LEU A 82 -0.78 7.72 -3.87
CA LEU A 82 -2.08 7.98 -3.26
C LEU A 82 -2.89 9.00 -4.05
N ARG A 83 -2.24 10.07 -4.52
CA ARG A 83 -2.88 11.05 -5.40
C ARG A 83 -3.35 10.43 -6.70
N ALA A 84 -2.53 9.59 -7.34
CA ALA A 84 -2.92 8.91 -8.57
C ALA A 84 -4.14 8.01 -8.34
N VAL A 85 -4.16 7.23 -7.25
CA VAL A 85 -5.30 6.40 -6.84
C VAL A 85 -6.55 7.26 -6.62
N ALA A 86 -6.45 8.34 -5.86
CA ALA A 86 -7.57 9.23 -5.58
C ALA A 86 -8.15 9.88 -6.86
N LEU A 87 -7.31 10.08 -7.88
CA LEU A 87 -7.67 10.78 -9.11
C LEU A 87 -7.78 9.86 -10.34
N GLY A 88 -7.93 8.55 -10.15
CA GLY A 88 -8.38 7.65 -11.22
C GLY A 88 -7.40 6.56 -11.67
N LEU A 89 -6.29 6.32 -10.96
CA LEU A 89 -5.49 5.11 -11.17
C LEU A 89 -6.30 3.89 -10.71
N VAL A 90 -6.50 2.95 -11.64
CA VAL A 90 -7.16 1.67 -11.37
C VAL A 90 -6.15 0.53 -11.59
N PRO A 91 -5.96 -0.41 -10.64
CA PRO A 91 -4.96 -1.49 -10.75
C PRO A 91 -5.14 -2.41 -11.98
N GLY A 92 -6.39 -2.60 -12.41
CA GLY A 92 -6.75 -3.52 -13.49
C GLY A 92 -6.50 -3.01 -14.91
N SER A 93 -6.09 -1.76 -15.09
CA SER A 93 -5.88 -1.14 -16.40
C SER A 93 -4.60 -0.33 -16.41
N GLU A 94 -3.90 -0.26 -17.54
CA GLU A 94 -2.75 0.64 -17.69
C GLU A 94 -3.15 2.09 -17.39
N TRP A 95 -2.36 2.76 -16.56
CA TRP A 95 -2.58 4.14 -16.18
C TRP A 95 -1.65 5.07 -16.95
N GLY A 96 -2.22 5.83 -17.88
CA GLY A 96 -1.48 6.79 -18.72
C GLY A 96 -1.18 8.14 -18.07
N GLY A 97 -1.19 8.24 -16.73
CA GLY A 97 -0.90 9.47 -15.99
C GLY A 97 -1.98 10.57 -16.06
N LYS A 98 -3.11 10.31 -16.71
CA LYS A 98 -4.23 11.26 -16.80
C LYS A 98 -5.11 11.20 -15.55
N LEU A 99 -5.52 12.38 -15.07
CA LEU A 99 -6.42 12.51 -13.93
C LEU A 99 -7.87 12.45 -14.43
N ALA A 100 -8.71 11.72 -13.70
CA ALA A 100 -10.13 11.61 -13.98
C ALA A 100 -10.94 12.79 -13.41
N GLY A 101 -10.41 13.47 -12.38
CA GLY A 101 -11.05 14.61 -11.72
C GLY A 101 -10.10 15.81 -11.68
N TYR A 102 -10.57 16.96 -12.18
CA TYR A 102 -9.84 18.23 -12.16
C TYR A 102 -10.43 19.25 -11.17
N GLY A 103 -11.58 18.94 -10.56
CA GLY A 103 -12.35 19.87 -9.72
C GLY A 103 -12.10 19.75 -8.21
N GLY A 104 -11.12 18.95 -7.77
CA GLY A 104 -10.91 18.65 -6.34
C GLY A 104 -11.38 17.25 -5.92
N TYR A 105 -11.25 16.96 -4.63
CA TYR A 105 -11.65 15.70 -4.00
C TYR A 105 -12.39 16.00 -2.70
N ILE A 106 -13.55 15.39 -2.51
CA ILE A 106 -14.36 15.58 -1.32
C ILE A 106 -14.29 14.33 -0.47
N VAL A 107 -13.90 14.50 0.79
CA VAL A 107 -13.96 13.46 1.81
C VAL A 107 -15.13 13.76 2.73
N VAL A 108 -16.03 12.79 2.88
CA VAL A 108 -17.13 12.86 3.85
C VAL A 108 -16.74 12.01 5.05
N LYS A 109 -16.44 12.65 6.18
CA LYS A 109 -16.13 11.95 7.42
C LYS A 109 -17.39 11.30 7.99
N ARG A 110 -17.22 10.30 8.86
CA ARG A 110 -18.35 9.65 9.56
C ARG A 110 -19.22 10.62 10.38
N THR A 111 -18.65 11.74 10.83
CA THR A 111 -19.36 12.79 11.57
C THR A 111 -20.29 13.63 10.67
N GLY A 112 -20.22 13.48 9.35
CA GLY A 112 -20.88 14.35 8.38
C GLY A 112 -20.07 15.61 8.03
N GLU A 113 -18.89 15.80 8.62
CA GLU A 113 -17.96 16.86 8.24
C GLU A 113 -17.41 16.61 6.84
N LEU A 114 -17.35 17.67 6.03
CA LEU A 114 -16.79 17.65 4.70
C LEU A 114 -15.37 18.23 4.71
N VAL A 115 -14.44 17.51 4.10
CA VAL A 115 -13.12 18.03 3.75
C VAL A 115 -13.07 18.17 2.24
N CYS A 116 -12.95 19.40 1.76
CA CYS A 116 -12.83 19.71 0.34
C CYS A 116 -11.37 19.99 0.03
N LEU A 117 -10.72 19.04 -0.63
CA LEU A 117 -9.33 19.16 -1.06
C LEU A 117 -9.30 19.71 -2.49
N HIS A 118 -8.66 20.86 -2.66
CA HIS A 118 -8.48 21.48 -3.97
C HIS A 118 -7.16 21.01 -4.59
N LEU A 119 -7.10 20.92 -5.92
CA LEU A 119 -5.91 20.43 -6.64
C LEU A 119 -4.87 21.51 -6.94
N ASP A 120 -5.17 22.77 -6.64
CA ASP A 120 -4.25 23.90 -6.73
C ASP A 120 -3.17 23.84 -5.64
N ASN A 121 -3.50 23.34 -4.45
CA ASN A 121 -2.54 23.00 -3.41
C ASN A 121 -2.23 21.49 -3.40
N ASP A 122 -1.39 21.07 -4.35
CA ASP A 122 -1.03 19.67 -4.56
C ASP A 122 -0.35 19.02 -3.34
N ASP A 123 0.43 19.81 -2.59
CA ASP A 123 1.14 19.34 -1.41
C ASP A 123 0.17 19.05 -0.26
N GLU A 124 -0.75 19.98 0.04
CA GLU A 124 -1.79 19.77 1.06
C GLU A 124 -2.69 18.58 0.72
N PHE A 125 -3.06 18.44 -0.55
CA PHE A 125 -3.83 17.30 -1.03
C PHE A 125 -3.14 15.97 -0.73
N LYS A 126 -1.86 15.87 -1.12
CA LYS A 126 -1.04 14.67 -0.92
C LYS A 126 -0.80 14.38 0.55
N ASP A 127 -0.52 15.40 1.34
CA ASP A 127 -0.25 15.30 2.77
C ASP A 127 -1.49 14.79 3.50
N TYR A 128 -2.66 15.37 3.19
CA TYR A 128 -3.92 14.91 3.75
C TYR A 128 -4.16 13.42 3.47
N LEU A 129 -4.02 12.99 2.21
CA LEU A 129 -4.19 11.58 1.85
C LEU A 129 -3.21 10.69 2.62
N PHE A 130 -1.95 11.09 2.69
CA PHE A 130 -0.89 10.30 3.29
C PHE A 130 -1.06 10.12 4.81
N GLU A 131 -1.51 11.17 5.50
CA GLU A 131 -1.72 11.15 6.94
C GLU A 131 -3.00 10.42 7.35
N ASN A 132 -4.03 10.48 6.50
CA ASN A 132 -5.38 10.01 6.83
C ASN A 132 -5.75 8.68 6.17
N THR A 133 -4.81 7.95 5.55
CA THR A 133 -5.10 6.66 4.92
C THR A 133 -4.28 5.49 5.46
N VAL A 134 -4.87 4.31 5.36
CA VAL A 134 -4.33 3.02 5.81
C VAL A 134 -4.42 1.96 4.72
N PHE A 135 -3.56 0.95 4.80
CA PHE A 135 -3.84 -0.31 4.10
C PHE A 135 -4.93 -1.12 4.82
N ASP A 136 -5.84 -1.66 4.02
CA ASP A 136 -6.82 -2.64 4.45
C ASP A 136 -6.79 -3.85 3.52
N ILE A 137 -6.51 -5.01 4.09
CA ILE A 137 -6.37 -6.25 3.32
C ILE A 137 -7.63 -7.07 3.52
N PRO A 138 -8.25 -7.56 2.42
CA PRO A 138 -9.46 -8.37 2.53
C PRO A 138 -9.26 -9.52 3.53
N LYS A 139 -10.29 -9.80 4.33
CA LYS A 139 -10.35 -10.96 5.23
C LYS A 139 -10.53 -12.25 4.45
N ASN A 140 -9.49 -12.62 3.70
CA ASN A 140 -9.40 -13.83 2.91
C ASN A 140 -8.00 -14.41 3.09
N ASP A 141 -7.94 -15.69 3.41
CA ASP A 141 -6.70 -16.45 3.63
C ASP A 141 -5.70 -16.32 2.49
N LEU A 142 -6.15 -16.02 1.26
CA LEU A 142 -5.32 -15.77 0.09
C LEU A 142 -4.44 -14.53 0.24
N PHE A 143 -4.97 -13.44 0.81
CA PHE A 143 -4.28 -12.14 0.88
C PHE A 143 -3.60 -11.89 2.23
N GLN A 144 -3.96 -12.67 3.25
CA GLN A 144 -3.46 -12.49 4.63
C GLN A 144 -2.30 -13.41 4.98
N SER A 145 -1.91 -14.33 4.10
CA SER A 145 -0.80 -15.22 4.36
C SER A 145 -0.04 -15.55 3.08
N PRO A 146 1.29 -15.71 3.15
CA PRO A 146 2.05 -16.26 2.04
C PRO A 146 1.55 -17.65 1.65
N LYS A 147 1.58 -17.97 0.36
CA LYS A 147 1.13 -19.25 -0.22
C LYS A 147 2.19 -19.87 -1.11
N VAL A 148 2.31 -21.19 -1.09
CA VAL A 148 3.14 -21.90 -2.07
C VAL A 148 2.33 -22.04 -3.37
N ILE A 149 2.87 -21.52 -4.46
CA ILE A 149 2.31 -21.56 -5.81
C ILE A 149 3.46 -21.94 -6.75
N GLU A 150 3.33 -23.04 -7.48
CA GLU A 150 4.37 -23.53 -8.40
C GLU A 150 5.74 -23.68 -7.69
N ASP A 151 5.72 -24.28 -6.50
CA ASP A 151 6.90 -24.48 -5.62
C ASP A 151 7.58 -23.19 -5.13
N GLU A 152 6.97 -22.03 -5.38
CA GLU A 152 7.44 -20.73 -4.89
C GLU A 152 6.51 -20.17 -3.83
N LEU A 153 7.07 -19.63 -2.76
CA LEU A 153 6.31 -18.99 -1.70
C LEU A 153 5.98 -17.56 -2.13
N LYS A 154 4.71 -17.26 -2.40
CA LYS A 154 4.22 -15.99 -2.94
C LYS A 154 3.32 -15.25 -1.95
N ILE A 155 3.40 -13.91 -1.93
CA ILE A 155 2.46 -13.03 -1.21
C ILE A 155 1.66 -12.22 -2.23
N PHE A 156 0.34 -12.22 -2.09
CA PHE A 156 -0.53 -11.42 -2.95
C PHE A 156 -0.63 -9.97 -2.46
N LEU A 157 -0.22 -9.04 -3.31
CA LEU A 157 -0.03 -7.63 -2.93
C LEU A 157 -1.31 -6.78 -3.08
N ASN A 158 -2.48 -7.33 -2.74
CA ASN A 158 -3.74 -6.59 -2.85
C ASN A 158 -4.09 -5.95 -1.53
N ALA A 159 -3.76 -4.66 -1.42
CA ALA A 159 -4.23 -3.81 -0.34
C ALA A 159 -5.24 -2.79 -0.89
N GLN A 160 -6.35 -2.64 -0.17
CA GLN A 160 -7.23 -1.49 -0.33
C GLN A 160 -6.62 -0.30 0.43
N ILE A 161 -6.83 0.90 -0.08
CA ILE A 161 -6.52 2.14 0.64
C ILE A 161 -7.83 2.66 1.22
N ARG A 162 -7.86 2.92 2.54
CA ARG A 162 -9.04 3.42 3.24
C ARG A 162 -8.69 4.61 4.12
N PHE A 163 -9.64 5.51 4.31
CA PHE A 163 -9.50 6.58 5.29
C PHE A 163 -9.60 6.05 6.73
N THR A 164 -8.86 6.66 7.65
CA THR A 164 -8.82 6.29 9.08
C THR A 164 -10.10 6.64 9.84
N SER A 165 -10.84 7.67 9.41
CA SER A 165 -12.06 8.18 10.08
C SER A 165 -12.99 8.93 9.15
#